data_AF-A0A5C6FJW0-F1
#
_entry.id   AF-A0A5C6FJW0-F1
#
_cell.length_a   1.000
_cell.length_b   1.000
_cell.length_c   1.000
_cell.angle_alpha   90.00
_cell.angle_beta   90.00
_cell.angle_gamma   90.00
#
_symmetry.space_group_name_H-M   'P 1'
#
loop_
_entity.id
_entity.type
_entity.pdbx_description
1 polymer ?
#
loop_
_entity_poly.entity_id
_entity_poly.type
_entity_poly.pdbx_seq_one_letter_code
_entity_poly.pdbx_strand_id
1 'polypeptide(L)'
;MSQVSPYARSAAERRQNRYATTLFVAVAGAIFFAALWLTNPGLRSWAFVANETPNETLGEATNAQPAPEARVNEDNNGADWAAQIAAIERQLPDPDSTDFVDLKIRLQSLRRILEAERFTLEAAASIQHSLDELHQQAVTLSAQSIRPKVNAEGFSEGVASAAQSMQLAEQELLRQTRENAERQARERKEPTLRDVRLALRDNQDEAAGLRRQIAQLQREQSEVDAKADRAAALQRDMVDVKRYLQPFTAPGYLQPKSDRNAWDTERTVDAKPVSLARLKRLGALDDTMEGLERLYIFGGGKNPVLNNSRPLGSFPQYWAQHLSKPEVQRAVKRAQQLLRDHGQALVEEQLLSP
;
A
#
# COMPACT_ATOMS: atom_id res chain seq x y z
N MET A 1 -35.13 -15.10 -19.25
CA MET A 1 -34.25 -15.08 -18.07
C MET A 1 -34.35 -16.44 -17.39
N SER A 2 -33.35 -17.29 -17.58
CA SER A 2 -33.31 -18.63 -16.99
C SER A 2 -33.07 -18.52 -15.49
N GLN A 3 -34.03 -19.00 -14.70
CA GLN A 3 -33.87 -19.19 -13.27
C GLN A 3 -32.90 -20.35 -13.05
N VAL A 4 -31.60 -20.06 -13.08
CA VAL A 4 -30.57 -21.03 -12.69
C VAL A 4 -30.69 -21.20 -11.17
N SER A 5 -31.05 -22.40 -10.73
CA SER A 5 -31.22 -22.68 -9.30
C SER A 5 -29.90 -22.43 -8.55
N PRO A 6 -29.95 -21.94 -7.30
CA PRO A 6 -28.75 -21.68 -6.49
C PRO A 6 -27.83 -22.90 -6.31
N TYR A 7 -28.35 -24.10 -6.56
CA TYR A 7 -27.66 -25.37 -6.41
C TYR A 7 -26.86 -25.80 -7.64
N ALA A 8 -27.08 -25.16 -8.80
CA ALA A 8 -26.36 -25.47 -10.04
C ALA A 8 -25.00 -24.76 -10.18
N ARG A 9 -24.63 -23.90 -9.21
CA ARG A 9 -23.34 -23.18 -9.22
C ARG A 9 -22.19 -24.13 -8.92
N SER A 10 -21.09 -23.97 -9.68
CA SER A 10 -19.89 -24.80 -9.56
C SER A 10 -19.26 -24.67 -8.16
N ALA A 11 -18.52 -25.69 -7.73
CA ALA A 11 -17.86 -25.68 -6.41
C ALA A 11 -16.87 -24.50 -6.24
N ALA A 12 -16.29 -24.02 -7.34
CA ALA A 12 -15.42 -22.85 -7.37
C ALA A 12 -16.20 -21.55 -7.08
N GLU A 13 -17.36 -21.35 -7.72
CA GLU A 13 -18.22 -20.19 -7.46
C GLU A 13 -18.80 -20.18 -6.04
N ARG A 14 -19.04 -21.35 -5.44
CA ARG A 14 -19.47 -21.44 -4.04
C ARG A 14 -18.37 -21.02 -3.08
N ARG A 15 -17.10 -21.33 -3.36
CA ARG A 15 -15.97 -20.87 -2.54
C ARG A 15 -15.78 -19.36 -2.66
N GLN A 16 -15.85 -18.83 -3.89
CA GLN A 16 -15.70 -17.38 -4.12
C GLN A 16 -16.83 -16.58 -3.46
N ASN A 17 -18.07 -17.07 -3.51
CA ASN A 17 -19.18 -16.44 -2.79
C ASN A 17 -19.00 -16.52 -1.27
N ARG A 18 -18.48 -17.62 -0.70
CA ARG A 18 -18.21 -17.70 0.75
C ARG A 18 -17.19 -16.66 1.20
N TYR A 19 -16.11 -16.45 0.44
CA TYR A 19 -15.12 -15.41 0.76
C TYR A 19 -15.72 -14.01 0.63
N ALA A 20 -16.52 -13.75 -0.40
CA ALA A 20 -17.23 -12.48 -0.55
C ALA A 20 -18.20 -12.22 0.61
N THR A 21 -18.96 -13.24 1.04
CA THR A 21 -19.87 -13.13 2.19
C THR A 21 -19.11 -12.91 3.49
N THR A 22 -18.00 -13.61 3.77
CA THR A 22 -17.22 -13.37 4.99
C THR A 22 -16.60 -11.98 5.03
N LEU A 23 -16.13 -11.48 3.88
CA LEU A 23 -15.54 -10.15 3.78
C LEU A 23 -16.62 -9.07 3.93
N PHE A 24 -17.80 -9.26 3.34
CA PHE A 24 -18.95 -8.38 3.51
C PHE A 24 -19.43 -8.33 4.96
N VAL A 25 -19.53 -9.47 5.64
CA VAL A 25 -19.94 -9.53 7.06
C VAL A 25 -18.89 -8.85 7.96
N ALA A 26 -17.61 -9.03 7.69
CA ALA A 26 -16.54 -8.37 8.45
C ALA A 26 -16.59 -6.84 8.29
N VAL A 27 -16.77 -6.34 7.06
CA VAL A 27 -16.86 -4.90 6.76
C VAL A 27 -18.14 -4.31 7.35
N ALA A 28 -19.29 -4.98 7.19
CA ALA A 28 -20.55 -4.54 7.78
C ALA A 28 -20.47 -4.52 9.32
N GLY A 29 -19.81 -5.50 9.93
CA GLY A 29 -19.55 -5.53 11.36
C GLY A 29 -18.68 -4.34 11.81
N ALA A 30 -17.58 -4.06 11.11
CA ALA A 30 -16.70 -2.93 11.42
C ALA A 30 -17.43 -1.57 11.33
N ILE A 31 -18.25 -1.39 10.28
CA ILE A 31 -19.06 -0.16 10.11
C ILE A 31 -20.09 -0.03 11.22
N PHE A 32 -20.77 -1.13 11.58
CA PHE A 32 -21.75 -1.14 12.66
C PHE A 32 -21.10 -0.79 14.01
N PHE A 33 -19.94 -1.37 14.32
CA PHE A 33 -19.18 -1.03 15.53
C PHE A 33 -18.68 0.41 15.54
N ALA A 34 -18.21 0.94 14.40
CA ALA A 34 -17.80 2.34 14.28
C ALA A 34 -18.97 3.31 14.49
N ALA A 35 -20.14 2.99 13.93
CA ALA A 35 -21.36 3.78 14.11
C ALA A 35 -21.87 3.73 15.57
N LEU A 36 -21.78 2.57 16.23
CA LEU A 36 -22.11 2.43 17.65
C LEU A 36 -21.13 3.22 18.54
N TRP A 37 -19.86 3.26 18.16
CA TRP A 37 -18.82 4.00 18.87
C TRP A 37 -19.03 5.53 18.78
N LEU A 38 -19.44 6.03 17.61
CA LEU A 38 -19.75 7.44 17.38
C LEU A 38 -21.03 7.92 18.09
N THR A 39 -22.02 7.04 18.24
CA THR A 39 -23.33 7.41 18.78
C THR A 39 -23.45 7.24 20.29
N ASN A 40 -22.53 6.51 20.94
CA ASN A 40 -22.63 6.22 22.36
C ASN A 40 -21.25 6.26 23.07
N PRO A 41 -20.70 7.46 23.34
CA PRO A 41 -19.36 7.62 23.93
C PRO A 41 -19.25 7.13 25.39
N GLY A 42 -20.35 6.69 26.01
CA GLY A 42 -20.40 6.14 27.36
C GLY A 42 -19.98 4.66 27.50
N LEU A 43 -19.80 3.92 26.40
CA LEU A 43 -19.40 2.49 26.43
C LEU A 43 -17.88 2.27 26.62
N ARG A 44 -17.17 3.21 27.25
CA ARG A 44 -15.70 3.20 27.39
C ARG A 44 -15.13 2.19 28.39
N SER A 45 -15.91 1.29 28.98
CA SER A 45 -15.42 0.46 30.10
C SER A 45 -15.70 -1.04 30.00
N TRP A 46 -15.83 -1.61 28.79
CA TRP A 46 -15.72 -3.06 28.62
C TRP A 46 -14.31 -3.41 28.17
N ALA A 47 -13.41 -3.44 29.15
CA ALA A 47 -12.13 -4.11 29.03
C ALA A 47 -12.41 -5.60 28.76
N PHE A 48 -11.97 -6.08 27.60
CA PHE A 48 -11.83 -7.50 27.35
C PHE A 48 -10.84 -8.06 28.37
N VAL A 49 -11.37 -8.68 29.42
CA VAL A 49 -10.60 -9.57 30.30
C VAL A 49 -10.30 -10.80 29.47
N ALA A 50 -9.08 -10.86 28.94
CA ALA A 50 -8.54 -12.07 28.35
C ALA A 50 -8.31 -13.07 29.48
N ASN A 51 -9.12 -14.14 29.47
CA ASN A 51 -8.93 -15.31 30.31
C ASN A 51 -7.54 -15.89 30.05
N GLU A 52 -6.67 -15.82 31.05
CA GLU A 52 -5.54 -16.73 31.18
C GLU A 52 -6.09 -18.11 31.55
N THR A 53 -5.85 -19.10 30.69
CA THR A 53 -5.87 -20.51 31.08
C THR A 53 -4.47 -21.09 30.94
N PRO A 54 -4.11 -22.05 31.81
CA PRO A 54 -2.72 -22.36 32.14
C PRO A 54 -2.13 -23.46 31.25
N ASN A 55 -0.80 -23.43 31.17
CA ASN A 55 0.14 -24.53 30.94
C ASN A 55 -0.37 -25.77 30.20
N GLU A 56 0.24 -26.03 29.05
CA GLU A 56 0.75 -27.38 28.77
C GLU A 56 2.09 -27.32 28.05
N THR A 57 3.07 -27.90 28.73
CA THR A 57 4.46 -28.16 28.36
C THR A 57 4.59 -29.17 27.23
N LEU A 58 5.57 -28.95 26.34
CA LEU A 58 6.38 -29.91 25.56
C LEU A 58 6.81 -29.14 24.31
N GLY A 59 8.06 -28.78 24.06
CA GLY A 59 9.33 -29.32 24.48
C GLY A 59 10.19 -29.28 23.22
N GLU A 60 11.28 -28.53 23.20
CA GLU A 60 12.39 -28.85 22.30
C GLU A 60 13.65 -28.16 22.79
N ALA A 61 14.62 -29.02 23.08
CA ALA A 61 15.93 -28.67 23.58
C ALA A 61 16.70 -27.89 22.51
N THR A 62 17.17 -26.70 22.86
CA THR A 62 18.33 -26.10 22.22
C THR A 62 19.30 -25.65 23.31
N ASN A 63 20.42 -26.38 23.38
CA ASN A 63 21.60 -26.10 24.19
C ASN A 63 22.02 -24.64 24.04
N ALA A 64 21.80 -23.83 25.08
CA ALA A 64 22.51 -22.56 25.27
C ALA A 64 23.43 -22.74 26.48
N GLN A 65 24.69 -22.99 26.16
CA GLN A 65 25.83 -23.10 27.06
C GLN A 65 25.95 -21.82 27.90
N PRO A 66 26.10 -21.88 29.24
CA PRO A 66 26.43 -20.69 30.01
C PRO A 66 27.80 -20.19 29.56
N ALA A 67 27.84 -18.92 29.13
CA ALA A 67 29.07 -18.26 28.74
C ALA A 67 30.11 -18.34 29.88
N PRO A 68 31.39 -18.59 29.58
CA PRO A 68 32.41 -18.68 30.60
C PRO A 68 32.53 -17.32 31.30
N GLU A 69 32.41 -17.31 32.62
CA GLU A 69 32.83 -16.18 33.45
C GLU A 69 34.30 -15.89 33.10
N ALA A 70 34.50 -14.81 32.34
CA ALA A 70 35.81 -14.34 31.94
C ALA A 70 36.53 -13.91 33.22
N ARG A 71 37.35 -14.82 33.76
CA ARG A 71 38.35 -14.49 34.78
C ARG A 71 39.34 -13.55 34.14
N VAL A 72 39.14 -12.25 34.35
CA VAL A 72 40.11 -11.21 34.04
C VAL A 72 41.35 -11.50 34.88
N ASN A 73 42.51 -11.60 34.24
CA ASN A 73 43.80 -11.84 34.90
C ASN A 73 43.98 -10.87 36.08
N GLU A 74 43.91 -11.39 37.31
CA GLU A 74 43.92 -10.66 38.58
C GLU A 74 45.28 -9.96 38.85
N ASP A 75 46.36 -10.37 38.20
CA ASP A 75 47.71 -9.96 38.60
C ASP A 75 48.15 -8.54 38.17
N ASN A 76 47.46 -7.88 37.23
CA ASN A 76 47.89 -6.55 36.74
C ASN A 76 47.10 -5.36 37.32
N ASN A 77 45.88 -5.56 37.83
CA ASN A 77 45.05 -4.43 38.28
C ASN A 77 45.37 -3.99 39.72
N GLY A 78 45.80 -4.91 40.60
CA GLY A 78 46.08 -4.59 42.01
C GLY A 78 47.18 -3.54 42.20
N ALA A 79 48.24 -3.60 41.37
CA ALA A 79 49.33 -2.64 41.39
C ALA A 79 48.89 -1.24 40.91
N ASP A 80 47.91 -1.16 40.01
CA ASP A 80 47.44 0.08 39.42
C ASP A 80 46.52 0.86 40.39
N TRP A 81 45.65 0.15 41.13
CA TRP A 81 44.80 0.77 42.15
C TRP A 81 45.59 1.37 43.32
N ALA A 82 46.61 0.66 43.78
CA ALA A 82 47.48 1.13 44.85
C ALA A 82 48.22 2.43 44.43
N ALA A 83 48.62 2.52 43.15
CA ALA A 83 49.24 3.72 42.61
C ALA A 83 48.25 4.90 42.51
N GLN A 84 47.00 4.65 42.10
CA GLN A 84 45.96 5.68 42.04
C GLN A 84 45.58 6.22 43.42
N ILE A 85 45.42 5.35 44.42
CA ILE A 85 45.16 5.76 45.81
C ILE A 85 46.32 6.60 46.34
N ALA A 86 47.56 6.17 46.12
CA ALA A 86 48.74 6.93 46.52
C ALA A 86 48.85 8.29 45.81
N ALA A 87 48.38 8.39 44.55
CA ALA A 87 48.34 9.65 43.82
C ALA A 87 47.31 10.62 44.42
N ILE A 88 46.12 10.13 44.79
CA ILE A 88 45.11 10.95 45.47
C ILE A 88 45.62 11.39 46.86
N GLU A 89 46.26 10.49 47.63
CA GLU A 89 46.82 10.83 48.94
C GLU A 89 47.89 11.93 48.87
N ARG A 90 48.73 11.94 47.82
CA ARG A 90 49.74 13.00 47.60
C ARG A 90 49.16 14.36 47.24
N GLN A 91 47.94 14.39 46.71
CA GLN A 91 47.25 15.64 46.34
C GLN A 91 46.51 16.28 47.51
N LEU A 92 46.41 15.59 48.65
CA LEU A 92 45.75 16.12 49.85
C LEU A 92 46.70 17.09 50.59
N PRO A 93 46.30 18.37 50.78
CA PRO A 93 47.03 19.30 51.62
C PRO A 93 46.78 19.02 53.11
N ASP A 94 47.72 19.47 53.95
CA ASP A 94 47.77 19.45 55.42
C ASP A 94 46.94 18.33 56.14
N PRO A 95 47.58 17.30 56.72
CA PRO A 95 46.90 16.09 57.23
C PRO A 95 45.87 16.31 58.36
N ASP A 96 45.78 17.51 58.91
CA ASP A 96 44.96 17.84 60.09
C ASP A 96 43.65 18.59 59.76
N SER A 97 43.35 18.88 58.48
CA SER A 97 42.09 19.54 58.11
C SER A 97 40.90 18.58 58.10
N THR A 98 39.80 18.98 58.77
CA THR A 98 38.60 18.17 59.01
C THR A 98 37.96 17.63 57.73
N ASP A 99 37.98 18.41 56.65
CA ASP A 99 37.38 18.02 55.36
C ASP A 99 38.18 16.90 54.66
N PHE A 100 39.48 16.81 54.98
CA PHE A 100 40.36 15.76 54.45
C PHE A 100 40.38 14.50 55.32
N VAL A 101 39.96 14.59 56.59
CA VAL A 101 39.79 13.42 57.47
C VAL A 101 38.74 12.47 56.90
N ASP A 102 37.61 13.00 56.44
CA ASP A 102 36.53 12.18 55.84
C ASP A 102 36.97 11.52 54.53
N LEU A 103 37.68 12.25 53.67
CA LEU A 103 38.22 11.73 52.40
C LEU A 103 39.25 10.62 52.67
N LYS A 104 40.10 10.80 53.68
CA LYS A 104 41.08 9.81 54.12
C LYS A 104 40.41 8.55 54.69
N ILE A 105 39.33 8.69 55.47
CA ILE A 105 38.55 7.55 55.96
C ILE A 105 37.96 6.75 54.79
N ARG A 106 37.40 7.44 53.77
CA ARG A 106 36.85 6.79 52.56
C ARG A 106 37.95 6.07 51.76
N LEU A 107 39.10 6.70 51.55
CA LEU A 107 40.25 6.05 50.88
C LEU A 107 40.75 4.83 51.65
N GLN A 108 40.83 4.90 52.99
CA GLN A 108 41.18 3.75 53.82
C GLN A 108 40.16 2.63 53.74
N SER A 109 38.87 2.95 53.64
CA SER A 109 37.82 1.94 53.45
C SER A 109 37.94 1.25 52.10
N LEU A 110 38.21 2.00 51.02
CA LEU A 110 38.46 1.45 49.68
C LEU A 110 39.72 0.60 49.64
N ARG A 111 40.79 1.01 50.35
CA ARG A 111 42.02 0.24 50.46
C ARG A 111 41.80 -1.10 51.15
N ARG A 112 41.03 -1.12 52.26
CA ARG A 112 40.67 -2.37 52.95
C ARG A 112 39.79 -3.28 52.10
N ILE A 113 38.91 -2.70 51.30
CA ILE A 113 38.15 -3.44 50.30
C ILE A 113 39.17 -4.04 49.33
N LEU A 114 39.97 -3.26 48.62
CA LEU A 114 40.96 -3.76 47.64
C LEU A 114 41.95 -4.81 48.18
N GLU A 115 42.30 -4.79 49.47
CA GLU A 115 43.16 -5.79 50.13
C GLU A 115 42.49 -7.15 50.34
N ALA A 116 41.15 -7.23 50.35
CA ALA A 116 40.43 -8.51 50.42
C ALA A 116 40.37 -9.14 49.01
N GLU A 117 41.42 -9.89 48.64
CA GLU A 117 41.83 -10.48 47.34
C GLU A 117 40.80 -10.94 46.26
N ARG A 118 39.47 -10.78 46.38
CA ARG A 118 38.50 -11.16 45.32
C ARG A 118 37.32 -10.18 45.20
N PHE A 119 37.21 -9.48 44.06
CA PHE A 119 36.08 -8.62 43.70
C PHE A 119 35.42 -9.02 42.39
N THR A 120 34.10 -8.84 42.31
CA THR A 120 33.34 -9.04 41.06
C THR A 120 33.59 -7.90 40.07
N LEU A 121 33.31 -8.14 38.78
CA LEU A 121 33.44 -7.10 37.72
C LEU A 121 32.60 -5.84 38.02
N GLU A 122 31.40 -6.01 38.58
CA GLU A 122 30.55 -4.89 38.99
C GLU A 122 31.16 -4.10 40.17
N ALA A 123 31.78 -4.80 41.13
CA ALA A 123 32.49 -4.15 42.22
C ALA A 123 33.72 -3.36 41.72
N ALA A 124 34.45 -3.88 40.73
CA ALA A 124 35.57 -3.15 40.12
C ALA A 124 35.12 -1.85 39.42
N ALA A 125 34.00 -1.88 38.69
CA ALA A 125 33.43 -0.69 38.08
C ALA A 125 32.96 0.35 39.13
N SER A 126 32.37 -0.13 40.23
CA SER A 126 31.95 0.72 41.35
C SER A 126 33.14 1.35 42.09
N ILE A 127 34.22 0.59 42.27
CA ILE A 127 35.48 1.09 42.87
C ILE A 127 36.14 2.14 41.97
N GLN A 128 36.22 1.91 40.65
CA GLN A 128 36.72 2.92 39.70
C GLN A 128 35.92 4.21 39.80
N HIS A 129 34.58 4.11 39.78
CA HIS A 129 33.71 5.27 39.89
C HIS A 129 33.92 6.03 41.20
N SER A 130 34.06 5.31 42.31
CA SER A 130 34.32 5.92 43.62
C SER A 130 35.69 6.60 43.69
N LEU A 131 36.72 6.03 43.05
CA LEU A 131 38.05 6.64 42.96
C LEU A 131 38.04 7.89 42.08
N ASP A 132 37.31 7.88 40.96
CA ASP A 132 37.16 9.06 40.10
C ASP A 132 36.42 10.19 40.83
N GLU A 133 35.37 9.86 41.60
CA GLU A 133 34.63 10.83 42.42
C GLU A 133 35.53 11.42 43.52
N LEU A 134 36.30 10.57 44.23
CA LEU A 134 37.24 11.02 45.26
C LEU A 134 38.37 11.87 44.69
N HIS A 135 38.85 11.54 43.47
CA HIS A 135 39.84 12.34 42.78
C HIS A 135 39.29 13.73 42.43
N GLN A 136 38.07 13.81 41.90
CA GLN A 136 37.41 15.09 41.63
C GLN A 136 37.17 15.90 42.92
N GLN A 137 36.80 15.25 44.02
CA GLN A 137 36.67 15.89 45.33
C GLN A 137 38.02 16.40 45.87
N ALA A 138 39.09 15.63 45.73
CA ALA A 138 40.43 16.06 46.13
C ALA A 138 40.94 17.26 45.29
N VAL A 139 40.69 17.26 43.99
CA VAL A 139 41.05 18.37 43.10
C VAL A 139 40.25 19.65 43.43
N THR A 140 38.96 19.52 43.71
CA THR A 140 38.13 20.68 44.09
C THR A 140 38.50 21.24 45.46
N LEU A 141 38.76 20.38 46.45
CA LEU A 141 39.18 20.83 47.79
C LEU A 141 40.60 21.41 47.80
N SER A 142 41.54 20.84 47.06
CA SER A 142 42.90 21.43 46.91
C SER A 142 42.87 22.78 46.21
N ALA A 143 41.99 22.97 45.21
CA ALA A 143 41.77 24.28 44.59
C ALA A 143 41.17 25.30 45.57
N GLN A 144 40.35 24.87 46.53
CA GLN A 144 39.78 25.72 47.57
C GLN A 144 40.77 26.04 48.71
N SER A 145 41.71 25.15 49.00
CA SER A 145 42.73 25.33 50.06
C SER A 145 43.88 26.23 49.63
N ILE A 146 44.13 26.38 48.32
CA ILE A 146 45.01 27.41 47.77
C ILE A 146 44.26 28.74 47.84
N ARG A 147 44.08 29.26 49.06
CA ARG A 147 43.63 30.63 49.24
C ARG A 147 44.77 31.54 48.79
N PRO A 148 44.61 32.34 47.73
CA PRO A 148 45.58 33.38 47.44
C PRO A 148 45.71 34.28 48.68
N LYS A 149 46.92 34.55 49.14
CA LYS A 149 47.17 35.57 50.17
C LYS A 149 46.75 36.91 49.57
N VAL A 150 45.51 37.31 49.81
CA VAL A 150 44.95 38.56 49.31
C VAL A 150 45.51 39.70 50.15
N ASN A 151 46.42 40.46 49.55
CA ASN A 151 46.77 41.79 50.02
C ASN A 151 45.53 42.70 49.87
N ALA A 152 45.23 43.50 50.89
CA ALA A 152 43.98 44.26 51.03
C ALA A 152 43.68 45.29 49.91
N GLU A 153 44.62 45.53 48.98
CA GLU A 153 44.44 46.46 47.86
C GLU A 153 43.85 45.81 46.58
N GLY A 154 43.79 44.48 46.47
CA GLY A 154 43.24 43.77 45.29
C GLY A 154 41.78 43.31 45.41
N PHE A 155 41.14 43.56 46.55
CA PHE A 155 39.79 43.06 46.85
C PHE A 155 38.70 43.69 45.97
N SER A 156 38.87 44.95 45.55
CA SER A 156 37.92 45.64 44.68
C SER A 156 37.97 45.14 43.23
N GLU A 157 39.16 44.82 42.70
CA GLU A 157 39.31 44.23 41.36
C GLU A 157 38.87 42.75 41.31
N GLY A 158 39.10 42.00 42.40
CA GLY A 158 38.63 40.62 42.51
C GLY A 158 37.09 40.52 42.54
N VAL A 159 36.42 41.42 43.26
CA VAL A 159 34.94 41.47 43.29
C VAL A 159 34.37 41.92 41.95
N ALA A 160 35.02 42.87 41.26
CA ALA A 160 34.59 43.31 39.93
C ALA A 160 34.73 42.20 38.86
N SER A 161 35.83 41.46 38.86
CA SER A 161 36.04 40.33 37.93
C SER A 161 35.11 39.15 38.23
N ALA A 162 34.84 38.86 39.51
CA ALA A 162 33.84 37.88 39.92
C ALA A 162 32.41 38.29 39.51
N ALA A 163 32.07 39.57 39.61
CA ALA A 163 30.77 40.07 39.14
C ALA A 163 30.62 39.96 37.62
N GLN A 164 31.68 40.26 36.85
CA GLN A 164 31.68 40.09 35.40
C GLN A 164 31.59 38.61 34.98
N SER A 165 32.29 37.71 35.67
CA SER A 165 32.22 36.27 35.37
C SER A 165 30.83 35.71 35.70
N MET A 166 30.20 36.16 36.79
CA MET A 166 28.81 35.81 37.11
C MET A 166 27.82 36.31 36.05
N GLN A 167 27.99 37.54 35.54
CA GLN A 167 27.14 38.07 34.46
C GLN A 167 27.28 37.27 33.15
N LEU A 168 28.51 36.88 32.79
CA LEU A 168 28.75 36.04 31.61
C LEU A 168 28.15 34.63 31.80
N ALA A 169 28.30 34.05 32.99
CA ALA A 169 27.69 32.76 33.33
C ALA A 169 26.17 32.82 33.30
N GLU A 170 25.56 33.91 33.79
CA GLU A 170 24.12 34.15 33.73
C GLU A 170 23.64 34.28 32.27
N GLN A 171 24.33 35.05 31.42
CA GLN A 171 24.01 35.15 30.00
C GLN A 171 24.10 33.80 29.28
N GLU A 172 25.13 33.01 29.57
CA GLU A 172 25.32 31.71 28.96
C GLU A 172 24.24 30.72 29.40
N LEU A 173 23.83 30.77 30.67
CA LEU A 173 22.72 29.97 31.18
C LEU A 173 21.38 30.39 30.54
N LEU A 174 21.15 31.69 30.36
CA LEU A 174 19.98 32.18 29.63
C LEU A 174 19.99 31.75 28.16
N ARG A 175 21.17 31.70 27.52
CA ARG A 175 21.32 31.19 26.15
C ARG A 175 20.99 29.70 26.08
N GLN A 176 21.57 28.89 26.96
CA GLN A 176 21.33 27.45 27.02
C GLN A 176 19.87 27.10 27.33
N THR A 177 19.23 27.83 28.26
CA THR A 177 17.81 27.61 28.59
C THR A 177 16.90 27.93 27.41
N ARG A 178 17.18 29.00 26.65
CA ARG A 178 16.47 29.30 25.40
C ARG A 178 16.65 28.22 24.34
N GLU A 179 17.88 27.78 24.11
CA GLU A 179 18.16 26.71 23.14
C GLU A 179 17.47 25.39 23.52
N ASN A 180 17.47 25.02 24.79
CA ASN A 180 16.78 23.83 25.29
C ASN A 180 15.26 23.95 25.17
N ALA A 181 14.69 25.13 25.48
CA ALA A 181 13.27 25.39 25.30
C ALA A 181 12.85 25.30 23.81
N GLU A 182 13.68 25.80 22.90
CA GLU A 182 13.46 25.67 21.46
C GLU A 182 13.56 24.22 20.97
N ARG A 183 14.56 23.46 21.45
CA ARG A 183 14.68 22.02 21.12
C ARG A 183 13.46 21.24 21.59
N GLN A 184 13.04 21.42 22.84
CA GLN A 184 11.84 20.75 23.36
C GLN A 184 10.57 21.18 22.61
N ALA A 185 10.46 22.44 22.21
CA ALA A 185 9.33 22.90 21.40
C ALA A 185 9.32 22.28 20.00
N ARG A 186 10.49 22.05 19.39
CA ARG A 186 10.62 21.34 18.09
C ARG A 186 10.29 19.86 18.25
N GLU A 187 10.89 19.19 19.22
CA GLU A 187 10.68 17.76 19.52
C GLU A 187 9.21 17.43 19.80
N ARG A 188 8.47 18.34 20.46
CA ARG A 188 7.03 18.13 20.70
C ARG A 188 6.18 18.38 19.45
N LYS A 189 6.55 19.32 18.59
CA LYS A 189 5.77 19.68 17.38
C LYS A 189 6.03 18.75 16.21
N GLU A 190 7.26 18.28 16.05
CA GLU A 190 7.66 17.42 14.94
C GLU A 190 6.84 16.11 14.80
N PRO A 191 6.56 15.32 15.85
CA PRO A 191 5.74 14.12 15.70
C PRO A 191 4.32 14.46 15.27
N THR A 192 3.72 15.50 15.85
CA THR A 192 2.36 15.93 15.47
C THR A 192 2.28 16.37 14.01
N LEU A 193 3.30 17.07 13.51
CA LEU A 193 3.36 17.49 12.11
C LEU A 193 3.59 16.30 11.18
N ARG A 194 4.36 15.30 11.61
CA ARG A 194 4.58 14.07 10.86
C ARG A 194 3.28 13.28 10.73
N ASP A 195 2.53 13.12 11.82
CA ASP A 195 1.27 12.38 11.81
C ASP A 195 0.23 13.07 10.92
N VAL A 196 0.13 14.40 11.00
CA VAL A 196 -0.75 15.18 10.10
C VAL A 196 -0.34 15.03 8.64
N ARG A 197 0.96 15.02 8.33
CA ARG A 197 1.45 14.80 6.95
C ARG A 197 1.15 13.39 6.44
N LEU A 198 1.29 12.38 7.29
CA LEU A 198 0.95 11.00 6.95
C LEU A 198 -0.55 10.87 6.70
N ALA A 199 -1.39 11.37 7.60
CA ALA A 199 -2.84 11.37 7.42
C ALA A 199 -3.27 12.13 6.16
N LEU A 200 -2.63 13.27 5.85
CA LEU A 200 -2.89 14.01 4.61
C LEU A 200 -2.55 13.17 3.36
N ARG A 201 -1.44 12.43 3.39
CA ARG A 201 -1.03 11.56 2.30
C ARG A 201 -1.99 10.38 2.14
N ASP A 202 -2.37 9.74 3.24
CA ASP A 202 -3.34 8.63 3.23
C ASP A 202 -4.69 9.09 2.65
N ASN A 203 -5.17 10.28 3.06
CA ASN A 203 -6.38 10.89 2.51
C ASN A 203 -6.25 11.22 1.02
N GLN A 204 -5.07 11.65 0.56
CA GLN A 204 -4.82 11.91 -0.86
C GLN A 204 -4.81 10.62 -1.69
N ASP A 205 -4.20 9.56 -1.17
CA ASP A 205 -4.16 8.25 -1.81
C ASP A 205 -5.56 7.61 -1.86
N GLU A 206 -6.35 7.74 -0.79
CA GLU A 206 -7.75 7.32 -0.75
C GLU A 206 -8.59 8.11 -1.76
N ALA A 207 -8.46 9.45 -1.79
CA ALA A 207 -9.16 10.29 -2.76
C ALA A 207 -8.77 9.96 -4.20
N ALA A 208 -7.50 9.63 -4.46
CA ALA A 208 -7.04 9.17 -5.77
C ALA A 208 -7.65 7.80 -6.14
N GLY A 209 -7.76 6.88 -5.18
CA GLY A 209 -8.43 5.60 -5.33
C GLY A 209 -9.91 5.76 -5.71
N LEU A 210 -10.64 6.58 -4.95
CA LEU A 210 -12.05 6.88 -5.21
C LEU A 210 -12.27 7.53 -6.59
N ARG A 211 -11.40 8.45 -7.00
CA ARG A 211 -11.46 9.06 -8.35
C ARG A 211 -11.31 8.03 -9.46
N ARG A 212 -10.42 7.04 -9.31
CA ARG A 212 -10.26 5.95 -10.29
C ARG A 212 -11.51 5.08 -10.36
N GLN A 213 -12.11 4.76 -9.21
CA GLN A 213 -13.35 4.00 -9.14
C GLN A 213 -14.51 4.75 -9.79
N ILE A 214 -14.68 6.06 -9.50
CA ILE A 214 -15.70 6.90 -10.15
C ILE A 214 -15.49 6.93 -11.67
N ALA A 215 -14.25 7.11 -12.14
CA ALA A 215 -13.95 7.11 -13.57
C ALA A 215 -14.26 5.75 -14.23
N GLN A 216 -14.02 4.64 -13.53
CA GLN A 216 -14.39 3.32 -14.01
C GLN A 216 -15.92 3.15 -14.10
N LEU A 217 -16.65 3.50 -13.04
CA LEU A 217 -18.11 3.44 -13.02
C LEU A 217 -18.75 4.34 -14.09
N GLN A 218 -18.18 5.51 -14.35
CA GLN A 218 -18.64 6.39 -15.43
C GLN A 218 -18.43 5.78 -16.81
N ARG A 219 -17.32 5.05 -17.04
CA ARG A 219 -17.10 4.32 -18.30
C ARG A 219 -18.10 3.18 -18.45
N GLU A 220 -18.27 2.37 -17.42
CA GLU A 220 -19.25 1.28 -17.40
C GLU A 220 -20.67 1.80 -17.65
N GLN A 221 -21.06 2.90 -17.01
CA GLN A 221 -22.35 3.56 -17.24
C GLN A 221 -22.49 4.02 -18.69
N SER A 222 -21.47 4.68 -19.25
CA SER A 222 -21.50 5.14 -20.64
C SER A 222 -21.59 3.98 -21.65
N GLU A 223 -21.00 2.82 -21.35
CA GLU A 223 -21.10 1.62 -22.18
C GLU A 223 -22.51 1.01 -22.12
N VAL A 224 -23.13 1.00 -20.93
CA VAL A 224 -24.51 0.55 -20.73
C VAL A 224 -25.49 1.46 -21.46
N ASP A 225 -25.34 2.78 -21.33
CA ASP A 225 -26.20 3.76 -22.01
C ASP A 225 -26.05 3.65 -23.53
N ALA A 226 -24.81 3.58 -24.03
CA ALA A 226 -24.56 3.38 -25.45
C ALA A 226 -25.14 2.06 -25.98
N LYS A 227 -25.13 0.99 -25.18
CA LYS A 227 -25.78 -0.28 -25.52
C LYS A 227 -27.30 -0.14 -25.59
N ALA A 228 -27.90 0.54 -24.61
CA ALA A 228 -29.34 0.80 -24.60
C ALA A 228 -29.79 1.62 -25.82
N ASP A 229 -29.03 2.66 -26.16
CA ASP A 229 -29.29 3.50 -27.34
C ASP A 229 -29.21 2.71 -28.64
N ARG A 230 -28.18 1.86 -28.78
CA ARG A 230 -28.03 0.93 -29.92
C ARG A 230 -29.21 -0.03 -30.02
N ALA A 231 -29.63 -0.63 -28.92
CA ALA A 231 -30.78 -1.54 -28.89
C ALA A 231 -32.09 -0.82 -29.26
N ALA A 232 -32.30 0.40 -28.75
CA ALA A 232 -33.47 1.21 -29.09
C ALA A 232 -33.47 1.65 -30.57
N ALA A 233 -32.30 1.94 -31.15
CA ALA A 233 -32.16 2.22 -32.58
C ALA A 233 -32.47 0.99 -33.43
N LEU A 234 -31.91 -0.17 -33.06
CA LEU A 234 -32.18 -1.45 -33.72
C LEU A 234 -33.67 -1.80 -33.66
N GLN A 235 -34.34 -1.57 -32.54
CA GLN A 235 -35.76 -1.88 -32.38
C GLN A 235 -36.65 -1.10 -33.35
N ARG A 236 -36.28 0.16 -33.66
CA ARG A 236 -36.99 1.00 -34.65
C ARG A 236 -36.88 0.42 -36.06
N ASP A 237 -35.71 -0.10 -36.42
CA ASP A 237 -35.43 -0.67 -37.75
C ASP A 237 -35.61 -2.20 -37.83
N MET A 238 -36.12 -2.84 -36.77
CA MET A 238 -36.21 -4.30 -36.67
C MET A 238 -37.05 -4.94 -37.78
N VAL A 239 -38.07 -4.22 -38.28
CA VAL A 239 -38.88 -4.68 -39.42
C VAL A 239 -38.02 -4.82 -40.67
N ASP A 240 -37.18 -3.82 -40.95
CA ASP A 240 -36.27 -3.82 -42.09
C ASP A 240 -35.14 -4.83 -41.91
N VAL A 241 -34.62 -4.98 -40.69
CA VAL A 241 -33.64 -6.04 -40.35
C VAL A 241 -34.20 -7.42 -40.68
N LYS A 242 -35.40 -7.75 -40.21
CA LYS A 242 -36.05 -9.04 -40.51
C LYS A 242 -36.30 -9.23 -42.00
N ARG A 243 -36.61 -8.15 -42.71
CA ARG A 243 -36.92 -8.16 -44.14
C ARG A 243 -35.68 -8.36 -45.01
N TYR A 244 -34.61 -7.60 -44.78
CA TYR A 244 -33.44 -7.52 -45.65
C TYR A 244 -32.23 -8.30 -45.14
N LEU A 245 -32.11 -8.55 -43.84
CA LEU A 245 -30.94 -9.21 -43.26
C LEU A 245 -31.12 -10.69 -42.96
N GLN A 246 -32.24 -11.29 -43.38
CA GLN A 246 -32.51 -12.70 -43.19
C GLN A 246 -31.37 -13.66 -43.63
N PRO A 247 -30.68 -13.46 -44.78
CA PRO A 247 -29.57 -14.35 -45.16
C PRO A 247 -28.31 -14.18 -44.30
N PHE A 248 -28.25 -13.16 -43.44
CA PHE A 248 -27.14 -12.92 -42.52
C PHE A 248 -27.50 -13.34 -41.09
N THR A 249 -28.73 -13.11 -40.68
CA THR A 249 -29.18 -13.41 -39.31
C THR A 249 -29.64 -14.84 -39.10
N ALA A 250 -30.05 -15.54 -40.17
CA ALA A 250 -30.44 -16.93 -40.06
C ALA A 250 -29.22 -17.83 -39.76
N PRO A 251 -29.38 -18.82 -38.86
CA PRO A 251 -28.32 -19.78 -38.59
C PRO A 251 -27.99 -20.59 -39.85
N GLY A 252 -26.71 -20.74 -40.16
CA GLY A 252 -26.24 -21.52 -41.29
C GLY A 252 -24.79 -21.96 -41.09
N TYR A 253 -24.36 -22.94 -41.88
CA TYR A 253 -23.03 -23.55 -41.75
C TYR A 253 -21.95 -22.81 -42.54
N LEU A 254 -22.27 -21.77 -43.30
CA LEU A 254 -21.30 -21.10 -44.17
C LEU A 254 -20.92 -19.73 -43.62
N GLN A 255 -19.62 -19.46 -43.55
CA GLN A 255 -19.07 -18.18 -43.12
C GLN A 255 -18.09 -17.66 -44.18
N PRO A 256 -17.91 -16.35 -44.32
CA PRO A 256 -16.86 -15.82 -45.19
C PRO A 256 -15.49 -16.30 -44.70
N LYS A 257 -14.62 -16.76 -45.61
CA LYS A 257 -13.26 -17.22 -45.29
C LYS A 257 -12.19 -16.23 -45.75
N SER A 258 -12.37 -15.65 -46.93
CA SER A 258 -11.43 -14.71 -47.53
C SER A 258 -11.74 -13.26 -47.19
N ASP A 259 -10.71 -12.42 -47.32
CA ASP A 259 -10.77 -10.97 -47.12
C ASP A 259 -11.17 -10.25 -48.42
N ARG A 260 -11.07 -10.93 -49.57
CA ARG A 260 -11.31 -10.32 -50.89
C ARG A 260 -12.29 -11.11 -51.76
N ASN A 261 -12.29 -12.44 -51.64
CA ASN A 261 -13.11 -13.29 -52.48
C ASN A 261 -14.42 -13.68 -51.76
N ALA A 262 -15.55 -13.12 -52.21
CA ALA A 262 -16.87 -13.42 -51.65
C ALA A 262 -17.36 -14.85 -51.92
N TRP A 263 -16.71 -15.58 -52.85
CA TRP A 263 -16.98 -16.98 -53.14
C TRP A 263 -16.27 -17.95 -52.20
N ASP A 264 -15.21 -17.49 -51.51
CA ASP A 264 -14.44 -18.33 -50.61
C ASP A 264 -15.11 -18.36 -49.23
N THR A 265 -15.83 -19.45 -48.98
CA THR A 265 -16.55 -19.68 -47.72
C THR A 265 -16.00 -20.88 -46.98
N GLU A 266 -16.05 -20.81 -45.66
CA GLU A 266 -15.71 -21.89 -44.75
C GLU A 266 -16.99 -22.50 -44.21
N ARG A 267 -17.04 -23.85 -44.18
CA ARG A 267 -18.11 -24.58 -43.53
C ARG A 267 -17.81 -24.77 -42.04
N THR A 268 -18.63 -24.19 -41.17
CA THR A 268 -18.57 -24.37 -39.72
C THR A 268 -19.30 -25.64 -39.28
N VAL A 269 -18.91 -26.18 -38.13
CA VAL A 269 -19.55 -27.36 -37.52
C VAL A 269 -20.95 -26.99 -36.99
N ASP A 270 -21.06 -25.84 -36.33
CA ASP A 270 -22.32 -25.32 -35.82
C ASP A 270 -22.99 -24.42 -36.84
N ALA A 271 -24.33 -24.50 -36.93
CA ALA A 271 -25.12 -23.52 -37.66
C ALA A 271 -25.21 -22.22 -36.86
N LYS A 272 -24.57 -21.15 -37.36
CA LYS A 272 -24.52 -19.83 -36.69
C LYS A 272 -24.91 -18.72 -37.66
N PRO A 273 -25.44 -17.59 -37.15
CA PRO A 273 -25.57 -16.37 -37.94
C PRO A 273 -24.21 -15.95 -38.50
N VAL A 274 -24.21 -15.12 -39.53
CA VAL A 274 -22.98 -14.66 -40.18
C VAL A 274 -22.18 -13.78 -39.20
N SER A 275 -20.86 -13.95 -39.17
CA SER A 275 -19.99 -13.12 -38.32
C SER A 275 -19.85 -11.70 -38.88
N LEU A 276 -20.11 -10.71 -38.03
CA LEU A 276 -19.93 -9.31 -38.36
C LEU A 276 -18.45 -9.01 -38.67
N ALA A 277 -17.53 -9.53 -37.85
CA ALA A 277 -16.09 -9.37 -38.10
C ALA A 277 -15.67 -9.95 -39.46
N ARG A 278 -16.21 -11.11 -39.85
CA ARG A 278 -15.91 -11.72 -41.16
C ARG A 278 -16.49 -10.92 -42.33
N LEU A 279 -17.69 -10.33 -42.19
CA LEU A 279 -18.26 -9.43 -43.20
C LEU A 279 -17.44 -8.14 -43.37
N LYS A 280 -16.97 -7.57 -42.25
CA LYS A 280 -16.06 -6.42 -42.27
C LYS A 280 -14.74 -6.77 -42.96
N ARG A 281 -14.14 -7.92 -42.62
CA ARG A 281 -12.88 -8.38 -43.20
C ARG A 281 -13.00 -8.66 -44.71
N LEU A 282 -14.15 -9.17 -45.15
CA LEU A 282 -14.47 -9.31 -46.58
C LEU A 282 -14.59 -7.95 -47.31
N GLY A 283 -14.69 -6.82 -46.60
CA GLY A 283 -15.00 -5.51 -47.18
C GLY A 283 -16.44 -5.39 -47.67
N ALA A 284 -17.34 -6.30 -47.27
CA ALA A 284 -18.75 -6.27 -47.68
C ALA A 284 -19.52 -5.08 -47.07
N LEU A 285 -18.96 -4.43 -46.05
CA LEU A 285 -19.52 -3.26 -45.39
C LEU A 285 -18.90 -1.94 -45.87
N ASP A 286 -17.97 -1.98 -46.82
CA ASP A 286 -17.36 -0.77 -47.39
C ASP A 286 -18.35 -0.04 -48.29
N ASP A 287 -18.34 1.30 -48.26
CA ASP A 287 -19.23 2.16 -49.05
C ASP A 287 -18.79 2.26 -50.52
N THR A 288 -18.57 1.10 -51.13
CA THR A 288 -18.05 0.97 -52.48
C THR A 288 -18.94 0.00 -53.27
N MET A 289 -18.92 0.11 -54.60
CA MET A 289 -19.61 -0.85 -55.46
C MET A 289 -19.08 -2.27 -55.27
N GLU A 290 -17.79 -2.42 -55.00
CA GLU A 290 -17.17 -3.71 -54.70
C GLU A 290 -17.69 -4.28 -53.37
N GLY A 291 -17.82 -3.47 -52.32
CA GLY A 291 -18.40 -3.90 -51.05
C GLY A 291 -19.85 -4.38 -51.20
N LEU A 292 -20.66 -3.66 -51.99
CA LEU A 292 -22.03 -4.08 -52.33
C LEU A 292 -22.06 -5.39 -53.12
N GLU A 293 -21.14 -5.55 -54.08
CA GLU A 293 -21.03 -6.79 -54.86
C GLU A 293 -20.66 -7.98 -53.98
N ARG A 294 -19.68 -7.83 -53.09
CA ARG A 294 -19.27 -8.88 -52.14
C ARG A 294 -20.43 -9.25 -51.20
N LEU A 295 -21.17 -8.26 -50.70
CA LEU A 295 -22.36 -8.50 -49.87
C LEU A 295 -23.45 -9.24 -50.64
N TYR A 296 -23.69 -8.85 -51.90
CA TYR A 296 -24.69 -9.46 -52.77
C TYR A 296 -24.35 -10.90 -53.15
N ILE A 297 -23.08 -11.18 -53.49
CA ILE A 297 -22.59 -12.53 -53.80
C ILE A 297 -22.81 -13.45 -52.59
N PHE A 298 -22.36 -13.04 -51.40
CA PHE A 298 -22.43 -13.90 -50.23
C PHE A 298 -23.87 -14.07 -49.70
N GLY A 299 -24.63 -12.97 -49.55
CA GLY A 299 -25.99 -12.98 -49.03
C GLY A 299 -27.02 -13.56 -50.00
N GLY A 300 -26.83 -13.35 -51.30
CA GLY A 300 -27.73 -13.82 -52.35
C GLY A 300 -27.35 -15.19 -52.93
N GLY A 301 -26.17 -15.71 -52.57
CA GLY A 301 -25.52 -16.88 -53.18
C GLY A 301 -26.24 -18.21 -52.94
N LYS A 302 -27.33 -18.46 -53.70
CA LYS A 302 -27.97 -19.78 -53.83
C LYS A 302 -27.40 -20.63 -54.99
N ASN A 303 -26.34 -20.16 -55.63
CA ASN A 303 -25.69 -20.88 -56.72
C ASN A 303 -25.09 -22.21 -56.19
N PRO A 304 -25.09 -23.33 -56.96
CA PRO A 304 -24.49 -24.61 -56.57
C PRO A 304 -23.07 -24.53 -55.98
N VAL A 305 -22.28 -23.48 -56.30
CA VAL A 305 -20.94 -23.26 -55.71
C VAL A 305 -21.00 -22.88 -54.22
N LEU A 306 -21.97 -22.05 -53.82
CA LEU A 306 -22.12 -21.59 -52.44
C LEU A 306 -23.16 -22.41 -51.66
N ASN A 307 -24.24 -22.85 -52.32
CA ASN A 307 -25.37 -23.57 -51.72
C ASN A 307 -25.73 -23.07 -50.31
N ASN A 308 -25.85 -21.75 -50.15
CA ASN A 308 -26.21 -21.15 -48.87
C ASN A 308 -27.67 -21.48 -48.56
N SER A 309 -27.87 -22.35 -47.55
CA SER A 309 -29.19 -22.83 -47.14
C SER A 309 -30.02 -21.77 -46.42
N ARG A 310 -29.43 -20.60 -46.12
CA ARG A 310 -30.13 -19.52 -45.40
C ARG A 310 -31.28 -18.96 -46.24
N PRO A 311 -32.44 -18.69 -45.61
CA PRO A 311 -33.55 -18.03 -46.29
C PRO A 311 -33.17 -16.60 -46.70
N LEU A 312 -33.59 -16.19 -47.89
CA LEU A 312 -33.29 -14.86 -48.45
C LEU A 312 -34.18 -13.76 -47.89
N GLY A 313 -35.42 -14.08 -47.50
CA GLY A 313 -36.42 -13.07 -47.17
C GLY A 313 -36.70 -12.17 -48.36
N SER A 314 -36.54 -10.85 -48.17
CA SER A 314 -36.59 -9.87 -49.26
C SER A 314 -35.20 -9.50 -49.80
N PHE A 315 -34.12 -10.15 -49.35
CA PHE A 315 -32.80 -9.95 -49.93
C PHE A 315 -32.77 -10.58 -51.35
N PRO A 316 -32.25 -9.88 -52.37
CA PRO A 316 -32.28 -10.37 -53.74
C PRO A 316 -31.39 -11.61 -53.91
N GLN A 317 -31.88 -12.59 -54.69
CA GLN A 317 -31.08 -13.75 -55.07
C GLN A 317 -29.94 -13.31 -55.98
N TYR A 318 -28.73 -13.81 -55.73
CA TYR A 318 -27.56 -13.52 -56.55
C TYR A 318 -27.72 -14.06 -57.97
N TRP A 319 -27.51 -13.16 -58.93
CA TRP A 319 -27.36 -13.47 -60.35
C TRP A 319 -26.29 -12.54 -60.90
N ALA A 320 -25.37 -13.10 -61.69
CA ALA A 320 -24.36 -12.31 -62.38
C ALA A 320 -25.08 -11.20 -63.19
N GLN A 321 -24.57 -9.97 -63.11
CA GLN A 321 -25.12 -8.77 -63.77
C GLN A 321 -26.40 -8.16 -63.17
N HIS A 322 -27.06 -8.77 -62.17
CA HIS A 322 -28.30 -8.18 -61.61
C HIS A 322 -28.08 -7.01 -60.66
N LEU A 323 -26.87 -6.81 -60.13
CA LEU A 323 -26.58 -5.71 -59.21
C LEU A 323 -26.72 -4.33 -59.87
N SER A 324 -26.61 -4.24 -61.20
CA SER A 324 -26.83 -3.00 -61.94
C SER A 324 -28.29 -2.57 -61.98
N LYS A 325 -29.24 -3.48 -61.68
CA LYS A 325 -30.67 -3.15 -61.63
C LYS A 325 -30.94 -2.26 -60.40
N PRO A 326 -31.58 -1.09 -60.55
CA PRO A 326 -31.78 -0.16 -59.44
C PRO A 326 -32.50 -0.76 -58.23
N GLU A 327 -33.46 -1.66 -58.45
CA GLU A 327 -34.24 -2.30 -57.38
C GLU A 327 -33.37 -3.23 -56.52
N VAL A 328 -32.53 -4.05 -57.16
CA VAL A 328 -31.58 -4.94 -56.49
C VAL A 328 -30.55 -4.12 -55.74
N GLN A 329 -29.98 -3.11 -56.40
CA GLN A 329 -28.97 -2.24 -55.78
C GLN A 329 -29.52 -1.53 -54.54
N ARG A 330 -30.76 -1.02 -54.58
CA ARG A 330 -31.42 -0.38 -53.42
C ARG A 330 -31.59 -1.35 -52.26
N ALA A 331 -32.04 -2.58 -52.52
CA ALA A 331 -32.20 -3.59 -51.48
C ALA A 331 -30.86 -3.98 -50.83
N VAL A 332 -29.82 -4.20 -51.64
CA VAL A 332 -28.47 -4.51 -51.14
C VAL A 332 -27.87 -3.33 -50.37
N LYS A 333 -28.02 -2.10 -50.87
CA LYS A 333 -27.60 -0.88 -50.15
C LYS A 333 -28.32 -0.73 -48.82
N ARG A 334 -29.64 -0.97 -48.75
CA ARG A 334 -30.39 -0.93 -47.49
C ARG A 334 -29.88 -1.98 -46.51
N ALA A 335 -29.63 -3.21 -46.98
CA ALA A 335 -29.05 -4.26 -46.14
C ALA A 335 -27.64 -3.88 -45.63
N GLN A 336 -26.77 -3.35 -46.50
CA GLN A 336 -25.44 -2.89 -46.12
C GLN A 336 -25.52 -1.78 -45.06
N GLN A 337 -26.41 -0.81 -45.25
CA GLN A 337 -26.62 0.28 -44.30
C GLN A 337 -27.07 -0.25 -42.93
N LEU A 338 -28.05 -1.17 -42.89
CA LEU A 338 -28.52 -1.78 -41.64
C LEU A 338 -27.40 -2.56 -40.92
N LEU A 339 -26.53 -3.26 -41.66
CA LEU A 339 -25.38 -3.98 -41.08
C LEU A 339 -24.30 -3.02 -40.56
N ARG A 340 -24.13 -1.85 -41.18
CA ARG A 340 -23.19 -0.82 -40.72
C ARG A 340 -23.71 -0.10 -39.47
N ASP A 341 -24.98 0.29 -39.49
CA ASP A 341 -25.61 1.07 -38.42
C ASP A 341 -25.88 0.22 -37.17
N HIS A 342 -26.41 -0.99 -37.38
CA HIS A 342 -26.88 -1.85 -36.30
C HIS A 342 -26.04 -3.09 -36.10
N GLY A 343 -24.94 -3.28 -36.84
CA GLY A 343 -24.13 -4.51 -36.80
C GLY A 343 -23.72 -4.91 -35.38
N GLN A 344 -23.25 -3.96 -34.58
CA GLN A 344 -22.87 -4.23 -33.19
C GLN A 344 -24.07 -4.61 -32.32
N ALA A 345 -25.20 -3.91 -32.46
CA ALA A 345 -26.44 -4.22 -31.75
C ALA A 345 -26.97 -5.63 -32.13
N LEU A 346 -26.86 -6.01 -33.40
CA LEU A 346 -27.24 -7.34 -33.88
C LEU A 346 -26.36 -8.44 -33.28
N VAL A 347 -25.07 -8.20 -33.03
CA VAL A 347 -24.20 -9.14 -32.31
C VAL A 347 -24.61 -9.25 -30.84
N GLU A 348 -24.91 -8.12 -30.20
CA GLU A 348 -25.37 -8.07 -28.80
C GLU A 348 -26.70 -8.82 -28.59
N GLU A 349 -27.61 -8.75 -29.56
CA GLU A 349 -28.89 -9.48 -29.60
C GLU A 349 -28.78 -10.90 -30.19
N GLN A 350 -27.57 -11.41 -30.43
CA GLN A 350 -27.30 -12.75 -30.98
C GLN A 350 -27.92 -13.01 -32.37
N LEU A 351 -28.26 -11.95 -33.10
CA LEU A 351 -28.74 -12.01 -34.47
C LEU A 351 -27.58 -12.09 -35.48
N LEU A 352 -26.37 -11.68 -35.09
CA LEU A 352 -25.13 -11.93 -35.83
C LEU A 352 -24.11 -12.61 -34.92
N SER A 353 -23.17 -13.33 -35.52
CA SER A 353 -22.01 -13.81 -34.75
C SER A 353 -21.00 -12.67 -34.58
N PRO A 354 -20.23 -12.64 -33.48
CA PRO A 354 -19.19 -11.63 -33.28
C PRO A 354 -18.15 -11.62 -34.40
#